data_AF-A0A517LF23-F1
#
_entry.id   AF-A0A517LF23-F1
#
_cell.length_a   1.000
_cell.length_b   1.000
_cell.length_c   1.000
_cell.angle_alpha   90.00
_cell.angle_beta   90.00
_cell.angle_gamma   90.00
#
_symmetry.space_group_name_H-M   'P 1'
#
loop_
_entity.id
_entity.type
_entity.pdbx_description
1 polymer ?
#
loop_
_entity_poly.entity_id
_entity_poly.type
_entity_poly.pdbx_seq_one_letter_code
_entity_poly.pdbx_strand_id
1 'polypeptide(L)'
;MRSSTLLAGLSTIAIASAQVSTGELGDALRNLDNPMGAVYQADIPAGKYGDVVGSIVATSAGDEGVNFQVNFAGLPTSGGPFGFHLHVMPVDEDDNCNSTLAHLDPFLRGEAIACTASRPETCQVGDLSGKHGKANGTTHMATFFDPYVSLKEGMGAFFGNRSFVVHFANKSRIACANFENIGGVPTATLPPNEGNNATSATLVPAPDGSNSSTGPLNGVVTSSTTIITHATPTAGSPADNPASASPQPSGSSGTPARGATSYFSLLGILAVGIWVL
;
A
#
# COMPACT_ATOMS: atom_id res chain seq x y z
N MET A 1 -68.25 40.41 -2.65
CA MET A 1 -67.02 40.21 -1.86
C MET A 1 -66.40 38.88 -2.28
N ARG A 2 -65.17 38.88 -2.79
CA ARG A 2 -64.38 37.66 -3.06
C ARG A 2 -62.97 37.92 -2.54
N SER A 3 -62.64 37.37 -1.38
CA SER A 3 -61.30 37.50 -0.80
C SER A 3 -60.38 36.48 -1.45
N SER A 4 -59.34 36.96 -2.13
CA SER A 4 -58.26 36.13 -2.66
C SER A 4 -57.07 36.19 -1.71
N THR A 5 -56.95 35.21 -0.81
CA THR A 5 -55.79 35.04 0.06
C THR A 5 -54.61 34.47 -0.73
N LEU A 6 -53.59 35.30 -0.94
CA LEU A 6 -52.30 34.87 -1.48
C LEU A 6 -51.48 34.21 -0.36
N LEU A 7 -51.29 32.90 -0.41
CA LEU A 7 -50.29 32.21 0.41
C LEU A 7 -48.90 32.40 -0.23
N ALA A 8 -48.05 33.20 0.42
CA ALA A 8 -46.64 33.25 0.10
C ALA A 8 -45.92 32.05 0.75
N GLY A 9 -45.55 31.05 -0.06
CA GLY A 9 -44.77 29.92 0.42
C GLY A 9 -43.31 30.30 0.64
N LEU A 10 -42.84 30.31 1.89
CA LEU A 10 -41.41 30.38 2.18
C LEU A 10 -40.76 29.03 1.86
N SER A 11 -39.93 29.00 0.82
CA SER A 11 -39.08 27.84 0.52
C SER A 11 -37.81 27.92 1.36
N THR A 12 -37.73 27.12 2.43
CA THR A 12 -36.52 27.01 3.26
C THR A 12 -35.46 26.16 2.55
N ILE A 13 -34.36 26.80 2.14
CA ILE A 13 -33.18 26.09 1.64
C ILE A 13 -32.51 25.40 2.84
N ALA A 14 -32.71 24.09 2.96
CA ALA A 14 -31.99 23.27 3.92
C ALA A 14 -30.54 23.09 3.46
N ILE A 15 -29.62 23.83 4.07
CA ILE A 15 -28.18 23.64 3.88
C ILE A 15 -27.80 22.34 4.61
N ALA A 16 -27.60 21.26 3.87
CA ALA A 16 -27.07 20.02 4.42
C ALA A 16 -25.61 20.25 4.86
N SER A 17 -25.39 20.40 6.17
CA SER A 17 -24.04 20.37 6.71
C SER A 17 -23.47 18.96 6.61
N ALA A 18 -22.26 18.83 6.06
CA ALA A 18 -21.54 17.58 6.11
C ALA A 18 -21.29 17.21 7.59
N GLN A 19 -21.89 16.12 8.05
CA GLN A 19 -21.70 15.59 9.39
C GLN A 19 -20.27 15.06 9.51
N VAL A 20 -19.35 15.88 10.01
CA VAL A 20 -17.97 15.43 10.29
C VAL A 20 -17.92 14.87 11.70
N SER A 21 -17.87 13.54 11.81
CA SER A 21 -17.55 12.84 13.05
C SER A 21 -16.07 12.51 13.08
N THR A 22 -15.50 12.56 14.29
CA THR A 22 -14.19 11.97 14.61
C THR A 22 -14.37 10.61 15.29
N GLY A 23 -13.28 9.96 15.70
CA GLY A 23 -13.31 8.67 16.39
C GLY A 23 -13.58 8.77 17.88
N GLU A 24 -13.88 7.62 18.51
CA GLU A 24 -14.15 7.58 19.96
C GLU A 24 -12.95 8.04 20.81
N LEU A 25 -11.73 7.92 20.28
CA LEU A 25 -10.49 8.40 20.90
C LEU A 25 -10.04 9.77 20.36
N GLY A 26 -10.88 10.46 19.59
CA GLY A 26 -10.61 11.77 18.99
C GLY A 26 -10.02 11.71 17.58
N ASP A 27 -9.49 12.86 17.13
CA ASP A 27 -8.85 13.00 15.82
C ASP A 27 -7.55 12.17 15.75
N ALA A 28 -7.27 11.62 14.57
CA ALA A 28 -6.05 10.89 14.30
C ALA A 28 -4.82 11.78 14.51
N LEU A 29 -3.92 11.33 15.38
CA LEU A 29 -2.66 12.01 15.64
C LEU A 29 -1.71 11.88 14.44
N ARG A 30 -0.94 12.95 14.19
CA ARG A 30 0.13 12.95 13.18
C ARG A 30 1.37 12.26 13.78
N ASN A 31 1.98 11.34 13.06
CA ASN A 31 3.21 10.66 13.51
C ASN A 31 4.42 11.48 13.09
N LEU A 32 5.31 11.79 14.03
CA LEU A 32 6.41 12.76 13.87
C LEU A 32 7.81 12.14 13.85
N ASP A 33 7.90 10.83 14.01
CA ASP A 33 9.14 10.11 14.34
C ASP A 33 9.28 8.79 13.58
N ASN A 34 8.88 8.79 12.30
CA ASN A 34 9.07 7.64 11.43
C ASN A 34 10.57 7.38 11.17
N PRO A 35 11.00 6.11 11.02
CA PRO A 35 12.40 5.79 10.74
C PRO A 35 12.87 6.40 9.42
N MET A 36 14.04 7.06 9.45
CA MET A 36 14.64 7.70 8.28
C MET A 36 15.08 6.68 7.23
N GLY A 37 14.65 6.88 5.99
CA GLY A 37 14.97 6.00 4.88
C GLY A 37 14.24 4.66 4.93
N ALA A 38 13.23 4.48 5.77
CA ALA A 38 12.41 3.28 5.73
C ALA A 38 11.60 3.21 4.43
N VAL A 39 11.59 2.03 3.81
CA VAL A 39 10.82 1.71 2.61
C VAL A 39 10.07 0.41 2.83
N TYR A 40 8.76 0.46 2.64
CA TYR A 40 7.89 -0.71 2.66
C TYR A 40 7.16 -0.82 1.33
N GLN A 41 7.06 -2.01 0.78
CA GLN A 41 6.38 -2.26 -0.49
C GLN A 41 5.39 -3.41 -0.35
N ALA A 42 4.26 -3.31 -1.04
CA ALA A 42 3.24 -4.34 -1.12
C ALA A 42 2.80 -4.50 -2.57
N ASP A 43 2.91 -5.71 -3.12
CA ASP A 43 2.64 -6.00 -4.53
C ASP A 43 1.52 -7.03 -4.71
N ILE A 44 0.63 -6.75 -5.66
CA ILE A 44 -0.35 -7.70 -6.20
C ILE A 44 0.20 -8.23 -7.53
N PRO A 45 0.76 -9.46 -7.57
CA PRO A 45 1.29 -10.04 -8.79
C PRO A 45 0.18 -10.47 -9.78
N ALA A 46 0.54 -10.52 -11.06
CA ALA A 46 -0.36 -10.90 -12.15
C ALA A 46 -1.00 -12.29 -11.93
N GLY A 47 -2.31 -12.37 -12.16
CA GLY A 47 -3.09 -13.60 -12.04
C GLY A 47 -3.50 -13.97 -10.61
N LYS A 48 -3.02 -13.28 -9.57
CA LYS A 48 -3.35 -13.59 -8.17
C LYS A 48 -4.82 -13.28 -7.84
N TYR A 49 -5.33 -12.14 -8.30
CA TYR A 49 -6.72 -11.71 -8.10
C TYR A 49 -7.38 -11.38 -9.45
N GLY A 50 -7.35 -12.35 -10.37
CA GLY A 50 -7.77 -12.17 -11.76
C GLY A 50 -6.83 -11.20 -12.48
N ASP A 51 -7.42 -10.21 -13.16
CA ASP A 51 -6.67 -9.21 -13.94
C ASP A 51 -6.03 -8.12 -13.07
N VAL A 52 -6.44 -7.98 -11.81
CA VAL A 52 -5.95 -6.90 -10.93
C VAL A 52 -4.48 -7.12 -10.61
N VAL A 53 -3.66 -6.11 -10.95
CA VAL A 53 -2.25 -5.99 -10.56
C VAL A 53 -2.01 -4.66 -9.89
N GLY A 54 -1.02 -4.60 -9.01
CA GLY A 54 -0.76 -3.36 -8.30
C GLY A 54 0.48 -3.37 -7.44
N SER A 55 0.88 -2.16 -7.03
CA SER A 55 1.95 -1.91 -6.08
C SER A 55 1.61 -0.70 -5.23
N ILE A 56 1.91 -0.77 -3.94
CA ILE A 56 2.01 0.39 -3.06
C ILE A 56 3.41 0.43 -2.48
N VAL A 57 4.15 1.49 -2.75
CA VAL A 57 5.45 1.79 -2.13
C VAL A 57 5.26 2.93 -1.13
N ALA A 58 5.70 2.72 0.10
CA ALA A 58 5.66 3.67 1.20
C ALA A 58 7.07 4.05 1.64
N THR A 59 7.37 5.34 1.76
CA THR A 59 8.69 5.84 2.18
C THR A 59 8.61 6.91 3.27
N SER A 60 9.62 6.95 4.14
CA SER A 60 9.80 7.95 5.19
C SER A 60 11.14 8.67 5.03
N ALA A 61 11.15 10.01 5.13
CA ALA A 61 12.38 10.80 5.14
C ALA A 61 12.95 11.02 6.57
N GLY A 62 12.37 10.37 7.58
CA GLY A 62 12.77 10.51 8.99
C GLY A 62 11.98 11.57 9.76
N ASP A 63 10.87 12.02 9.17
CA ASP A 63 10.07 13.17 9.54
C ASP A 63 8.61 12.78 9.80
N GLU A 64 7.72 13.77 9.74
CA GLU A 64 6.29 13.56 9.89
C GLU A 64 5.74 12.71 8.73
N GLY A 65 4.89 11.73 9.03
CA GLY A 65 4.12 11.02 8.01
C GLY A 65 4.90 10.11 7.06
N VAL A 66 4.22 9.71 5.98
CA VAL A 66 4.70 8.73 5.00
C VAL A 66 4.30 9.17 3.59
N ASN A 67 5.23 9.09 2.65
CA ASN A 67 4.97 9.28 1.23
C ASN A 67 4.57 7.95 0.59
N PHE A 68 3.49 7.95 -0.17
CA PHE A 68 3.01 6.80 -0.93
C PHE A 68 3.15 7.02 -2.43
N GLN A 69 3.56 5.96 -3.13
CA GLN A 69 3.35 5.79 -4.56
C GLN A 69 2.42 4.60 -4.76
N VAL A 70 1.27 4.82 -5.38
CA VAL A 70 0.24 3.82 -5.66
C VAL A 70 0.15 3.63 -7.17
N ASN A 71 0.17 2.38 -7.62
CA ASN A 71 -0.06 2.01 -9.01
C ASN A 71 -0.96 0.76 -9.07
N PHE A 72 -2.11 0.87 -9.72
CA PHE A 72 -3.03 -0.24 -9.97
C PHE A 72 -3.36 -0.33 -11.47
N ALA A 73 -3.48 -1.54 -11.98
CA ALA A 73 -3.99 -1.82 -13.33
C ALA A 73 -4.87 -3.09 -13.32
N GLY A 74 -5.64 -3.28 -14.39
CA GLY A 74 -6.59 -4.39 -14.47
C GLY A 74 -7.76 -4.28 -13.48
N LEU A 75 -8.03 -3.08 -12.95
CA LEU A 75 -9.23 -2.83 -12.15
C LEU A 75 -10.47 -3.07 -13.03
N PRO A 76 -11.56 -3.66 -12.50
CA PRO A 76 -12.76 -3.92 -13.27
C PRO A 76 -13.35 -2.66 -13.93
N THR A 77 -14.00 -2.83 -15.09
CA THR A 77 -14.65 -1.71 -15.81
C THR A 77 -15.93 -1.19 -15.14
N SER A 78 -16.42 -1.87 -14.10
CA SER A 78 -17.61 -1.50 -13.33
C SER A 78 -17.45 -1.86 -11.85
N GLY A 79 -18.35 -1.34 -11.00
CA GLY A 79 -18.28 -1.55 -9.54
C GLY A 79 -17.32 -0.61 -8.79
N GLY A 80 -16.60 0.27 -9.49
CA GLY A 80 -15.88 1.40 -8.88
C GLY A 80 -16.80 2.61 -8.56
N PRO A 81 -16.25 3.74 -8.07
CA PRO A 81 -14.83 3.97 -7.79
C PRO A 81 -14.30 3.04 -6.70
N PHE A 82 -13.09 2.54 -6.90
CA PHE A 82 -12.48 1.52 -6.05
C PHE A 82 -11.84 2.17 -4.82
N GLY A 83 -12.26 1.71 -3.64
CA GLY A 83 -11.60 2.07 -2.38
C GLY A 83 -10.29 1.30 -2.23
N PHE A 84 -9.33 1.88 -1.53
CA PHE A 84 -8.13 1.17 -1.10
C PHE A 84 -7.73 1.66 0.29
N HIS A 85 -7.47 0.71 1.19
CA HIS A 85 -7.27 0.98 2.61
C HIS A 85 -6.15 0.10 3.17
N LEU A 86 -5.50 0.58 4.22
CA LEU A 86 -4.63 -0.24 5.07
C LEU A 86 -5.49 -1.03 6.05
N HIS A 87 -5.19 -2.32 6.24
CA HIS A 87 -5.94 -3.24 7.10
C HIS A 87 -5.14 -3.66 8.33
N VAL A 88 -5.81 -4.22 9.34
CA VAL A 88 -5.17 -4.52 10.64
C VAL A 88 -4.32 -5.80 10.64
N MET A 89 -4.65 -6.79 9.82
CA MET A 89 -3.89 -8.05 9.71
C MET A 89 -3.21 -8.19 8.34
N PRO A 90 -2.12 -8.98 8.24
CA PRO A 90 -1.63 -9.45 6.95
C PRO A 90 -2.67 -10.33 6.24
N VAL A 91 -2.50 -10.49 4.93
CA VAL A 91 -3.05 -11.58 4.12
C VAL A 91 -2.41 -12.89 4.58
N ASP A 92 -3.22 -13.92 4.73
CA ASP A 92 -2.85 -15.29 5.10
C ASP A 92 -2.27 -16.10 3.94
N GLU A 93 -1.77 -17.30 4.25
CA GLU A 93 -1.16 -18.23 3.29
C GLU A 93 -2.13 -18.74 2.22
N ASP A 94 -3.45 -18.66 2.48
CA ASP A 94 -4.53 -18.98 1.54
C ASP A 94 -4.86 -17.80 0.59
N ASP A 95 -4.11 -16.70 0.66
CA ASP A 95 -4.30 -15.47 -0.15
C ASP A 95 -5.70 -14.84 -0.01
N ASN A 96 -6.40 -15.11 1.08
CA ASN A 96 -7.79 -14.72 1.28
C ASN A 96 -7.87 -13.30 1.86
N CYS A 97 -8.22 -12.30 1.05
CA CYS A 97 -8.30 -10.91 1.49
C CYS A 97 -9.23 -10.64 2.69
N ASN A 98 -10.09 -11.58 3.13
CA ASN A 98 -10.87 -11.43 4.36
C ASN A 98 -10.03 -11.61 5.64
N SER A 99 -8.91 -12.33 5.59
CA SER A 99 -8.00 -12.54 6.72
C SER A 99 -7.35 -11.25 7.24
N THR A 100 -7.29 -10.21 6.41
CA THR A 100 -6.78 -8.88 6.78
C THR A 100 -7.67 -8.14 7.81
N LEU A 101 -8.88 -8.65 8.08
CA LEU A 101 -9.88 -8.10 9.02
C LEU A 101 -10.25 -6.64 8.72
N ALA A 102 -10.42 -5.79 9.74
CA ALA A 102 -10.89 -4.40 9.62
C ALA A 102 -9.84 -3.43 9.04
N HIS A 103 -10.25 -2.20 8.71
CA HIS A 103 -9.34 -1.10 8.40
C HIS A 103 -8.45 -0.75 9.60
N LEU A 104 -7.26 -0.22 9.35
CA LEU A 104 -6.36 0.31 10.37
C LEU A 104 -6.97 1.56 11.02
N ASP A 105 -7.57 1.38 12.19
CA ASP A 105 -8.38 2.41 12.84
C ASP A 105 -8.09 2.51 14.36
N PRO A 106 -6.89 2.98 14.75
CA PRO A 106 -6.48 3.07 16.15
C PRO A 106 -7.23 4.14 16.96
N PHE A 107 -8.05 4.98 16.32
CA PHE A 107 -8.88 6.01 16.97
C PHE A 107 -10.37 5.64 17.07
N LEU A 108 -10.73 4.43 16.62
CA LEU A 108 -12.10 3.89 16.68
C LEU A 108 -13.10 4.81 15.97
N ARG A 109 -12.81 5.17 14.72
CA ARG A 109 -13.64 6.05 13.90
C ARG A 109 -14.78 5.31 13.17
N GLY A 110 -14.57 4.04 12.84
CA GLY A 110 -15.51 3.21 12.09
C GLY A 110 -15.89 3.77 10.71
N GLU A 111 -16.81 3.07 10.05
CA GLU A 111 -17.16 3.33 8.64
C GLU A 111 -18.58 3.89 8.44
N ALA A 112 -19.32 4.21 9.51
CA ALA A 112 -20.72 4.61 9.42
C ALA A 112 -20.91 5.96 8.69
N ILE A 113 -19.97 6.88 8.90
CA ILE A 113 -19.86 8.17 8.22
C ILE A 113 -18.59 8.12 7.37
N ALA A 114 -18.70 8.43 6.08
CA ALA A 114 -17.57 8.42 5.15
C ALA A 114 -16.48 9.42 5.55
N CYS A 115 -15.22 9.13 5.17
CA CYS A 115 -14.12 10.08 5.31
C CYS A 115 -14.40 11.38 4.53
N THR A 116 -14.04 12.51 5.14
CA THR A 116 -14.11 13.83 4.51
C THR A 116 -12.69 14.29 4.20
N ALA A 117 -12.29 14.26 2.94
CA ALA A 117 -10.90 14.56 2.52
C ALA A 117 -10.39 15.95 2.95
N SER A 118 -11.27 16.93 3.16
CA SER A 118 -10.90 18.26 3.69
C SER A 118 -10.71 18.31 5.21
N ARG A 119 -10.94 17.20 5.91
CA ARG A 119 -10.73 16.98 7.35
C ARG A 119 -10.13 15.57 7.58
N PRO A 120 -8.95 15.27 7.00
CA PRO A 120 -8.38 13.93 6.99
C PRO A 120 -7.99 13.42 8.39
N GLU A 121 -7.83 14.32 9.37
CA GLU A 121 -7.66 14.00 10.79
C GLU A 121 -8.86 13.27 11.40
N THR A 122 -10.05 13.41 10.79
CA THR A 122 -11.29 12.76 11.28
C THR A 122 -11.57 11.40 10.64
N CYS A 123 -10.69 10.94 9.75
CA CYS A 123 -10.83 9.69 9.02
C CYS A 123 -10.11 8.54 9.73
N GLN A 124 -10.47 7.29 9.38
CA GLN A 124 -9.68 6.14 9.81
C GLN A 124 -8.24 6.29 9.30
N VAL A 125 -7.24 5.96 10.13
CA VAL A 125 -5.82 6.09 9.76
C VAL A 125 -5.51 5.37 8.45
N GLY A 126 -6.08 4.18 8.26
CA GLY A 126 -5.94 3.37 7.05
C GLY A 126 -6.79 3.78 5.85
N ASP A 127 -7.71 4.76 5.94
CA ASP A 127 -8.55 5.16 4.80
C ASP A 127 -7.79 6.08 3.83
N LEU A 128 -6.84 5.49 3.10
CA LEU A 128 -6.05 6.21 2.09
C LEU A 128 -6.95 6.76 0.99
N SER A 129 -7.88 5.96 0.46
CA SER A 129 -8.73 6.39 -0.67
C SER A 129 -9.79 7.44 -0.32
N GLY A 130 -10.21 7.51 0.95
CA GLY A 130 -11.08 8.58 1.46
C GLY A 130 -10.35 9.89 1.66
N LYS A 131 -9.07 9.84 2.07
CA LYS A 131 -8.21 11.03 2.24
C LYS A 131 -7.65 11.56 0.93
N HIS A 132 -7.17 10.68 0.04
CA HIS A 132 -6.36 11.03 -1.14
C HIS A 132 -7.04 10.76 -2.49
N GLY A 133 -8.26 10.20 -2.48
CA GLY A 133 -9.06 9.92 -3.66
C GLY A 133 -9.15 8.43 -4.01
N LYS A 134 -10.28 8.03 -4.60
CA LYS A 134 -10.55 6.65 -5.02
C LYS A 134 -10.01 6.36 -6.41
N ALA A 135 -9.61 5.12 -6.65
CA ALA A 135 -9.22 4.67 -7.98
C ALA A 135 -10.45 4.64 -8.90
N ASN A 136 -10.33 5.19 -10.12
CA ASN A 136 -11.43 5.31 -11.06
C ASN A 136 -10.96 4.98 -12.48
N GLY A 137 -11.70 4.12 -13.19
CA GLY A 137 -11.24 3.46 -14.40
C GLY A 137 -10.47 2.16 -14.12
N THR A 138 -9.88 1.60 -15.17
CA THR A 138 -9.17 0.30 -15.13
C THR A 138 -7.71 0.41 -14.67
N THR A 139 -7.18 1.63 -14.58
CA THR A 139 -5.84 1.94 -14.07
C THR A 139 -5.91 3.12 -13.11
N HIS A 140 -4.99 3.18 -12.16
CA HIS A 140 -4.87 4.29 -11.23
C HIS A 140 -3.40 4.47 -10.83
N MET A 141 -2.91 5.70 -10.90
CA MET A 141 -1.59 6.07 -10.40
C MET A 141 -1.75 7.32 -9.53
N ALA A 142 -1.16 7.30 -8.35
CA ALA A 142 -1.18 8.42 -7.42
C ALA A 142 0.11 8.49 -6.59
N THR A 143 0.53 9.71 -6.27
CA THR A 143 1.57 9.98 -5.29
C THR A 143 1.02 10.98 -4.29
N PHE A 144 1.08 10.66 -3.01
CA PHE A 144 0.53 11.51 -1.94
C PHE A 144 1.29 11.31 -0.63
N PHE A 145 1.08 12.24 0.29
CA PHE A 145 1.67 12.24 1.62
C PHE A 145 0.58 12.08 2.68
N ASP A 146 0.77 11.17 3.63
CA ASP A 146 -0.17 10.94 4.73
C ASP A 146 0.52 11.10 6.09
N PRO A 147 0.13 12.08 6.92
CA PRO A 147 0.76 12.32 8.21
C PRO A 147 0.25 11.38 9.33
N TYR A 148 -0.82 10.61 9.11
CA TYR A 148 -1.54 9.88 10.15
C TYR A 148 -1.16 8.41 10.26
N VAL A 149 -0.53 7.85 9.23
CA VAL A 149 0.06 6.50 9.23
C VAL A 149 1.51 6.53 9.72
N SER A 150 2.07 5.36 10.09
CA SER A 150 3.44 5.25 10.57
C SER A 150 4.20 4.05 9.97
N LEU A 151 5.51 4.23 9.80
CA LEU A 151 6.49 3.18 9.55
C LEU A 151 7.34 2.86 10.80
N LYS A 152 7.02 3.45 11.96
CA LYS A 152 7.67 3.16 13.25
C LYS A 152 6.96 2.00 13.94
N GLU A 153 7.67 0.92 14.18
CA GLU A 153 7.15 -0.24 14.92
C GLU A 153 6.64 0.13 16.33
N GLY A 154 5.63 -0.61 16.79
CA GLY A 154 4.98 -0.38 18.09
C GLY A 154 3.91 0.72 18.10
N MET A 155 3.85 1.58 17.08
CA MET A 155 2.78 2.58 16.95
C MET A 155 1.45 1.92 16.55
N GLY A 156 0.32 2.39 17.09
CA GLY A 156 -1.01 1.93 16.66
C GLY A 156 -1.27 2.18 15.16
N ALA A 157 -0.69 3.26 14.62
CA ALA A 157 -0.70 3.63 13.21
C ALA A 157 0.35 2.90 12.34
N PHE A 158 1.18 2.02 12.92
CA PHE A 158 2.14 1.23 12.17
C PHE A 158 1.44 0.26 11.23
N PHE A 159 1.79 0.26 9.95
CA PHE A 159 1.23 -0.65 8.95
C PHE A 159 2.25 -1.56 8.24
N GLY A 160 3.55 -1.40 8.53
CA GLY A 160 4.63 -2.07 7.80
C GLY A 160 4.66 -3.60 7.92
N ASN A 161 3.90 -4.19 8.86
CA ASN A 161 3.72 -5.64 9.01
C ASN A 161 2.26 -6.08 8.71
N ARG A 162 1.50 -5.26 8.00
CA ARG A 162 0.09 -5.48 7.69
C ARG A 162 -0.12 -5.53 6.18
N SER A 163 -1.36 -5.32 5.74
CA SER A 163 -1.75 -5.37 4.33
C SER A 163 -2.45 -4.10 3.86
N PHE A 164 -2.54 -3.93 2.54
CA PHE A 164 -3.60 -3.13 1.94
C PHE A 164 -4.62 -4.03 1.24
N VAL A 165 -5.84 -3.52 1.09
CA VAL A 165 -6.92 -4.15 0.32
C VAL A 165 -7.51 -3.11 -0.64
N VAL A 166 -7.78 -3.52 -1.87
CA VAL A 166 -8.61 -2.79 -2.84
C VAL A 166 -10.03 -3.33 -2.78
N HIS A 167 -11.02 -2.46 -2.86
CA HIS A 167 -12.44 -2.77 -2.75
C HIS A 167 -13.26 -2.21 -3.90
N PHE A 168 -14.31 -2.92 -4.29
CA PHE A 168 -15.46 -2.33 -5.00
C PHE A 168 -16.13 -1.24 -4.15
N ALA A 169 -16.91 -0.36 -4.79
CA ALA A 169 -17.71 0.67 -4.13
C ALA A 169 -18.76 0.10 -3.14
N ASN A 170 -19.16 -1.17 -3.29
CA ASN A 170 -20.03 -1.88 -2.35
C ASN A 170 -19.26 -2.49 -1.14
N LYS A 171 -17.97 -2.12 -0.95
CA LYS A 171 -17.03 -2.60 0.07
C LYS A 171 -16.51 -4.04 -0.09
N SER A 172 -16.98 -4.82 -1.07
CA SER A 172 -16.41 -6.15 -1.34
C SER A 172 -14.93 -6.04 -1.74
N ARG A 173 -14.08 -6.87 -1.11
CA ARG A 173 -12.62 -6.93 -1.34
C ARG A 173 -12.35 -7.56 -2.70
N ILE A 174 -11.45 -6.98 -3.50
CA ILE A 174 -11.11 -7.47 -4.85
C ILE A 174 -9.69 -8.01 -4.96
N ALA A 175 -8.73 -7.37 -4.27
CA ALA A 175 -7.33 -7.77 -4.26
C ALA A 175 -6.65 -7.20 -3.01
N CYS A 176 -5.55 -7.80 -2.58
CA CYS A 176 -4.83 -7.39 -1.37
C CYS A 176 -3.37 -7.84 -1.44
N ALA A 177 -2.50 -7.19 -0.65
CA ALA A 177 -1.10 -7.60 -0.52
C ALA A 177 -0.54 -7.18 0.84
N ASN A 178 0.48 -7.91 1.31
CA ASN A 178 1.25 -7.61 2.51
C ASN A 178 2.32 -6.57 2.22
N PHE A 179 2.57 -5.69 3.18
CA PHE A 179 3.75 -4.84 3.19
C PHE A 179 4.95 -5.63 3.70
N GLU A 180 6.05 -5.52 2.98
CA GLU A 180 7.36 -6.04 3.36
C GLU A 180 8.35 -4.87 3.47
N ASN A 181 9.25 -4.93 4.46
CA ASN A 181 10.36 -3.99 4.55
C ASN A 181 11.42 -4.39 3.51
N ILE A 182 11.47 -3.66 2.40
CA ILE A 182 12.45 -3.88 1.33
C ILE A 182 13.74 -3.07 1.53
N GLY A 183 13.82 -2.32 2.64
CA GLY A 183 14.92 -1.45 2.99
C GLY A 183 14.96 -0.15 2.17
N GLY A 184 15.40 0.93 2.80
CA GLY A 184 16.12 1.99 2.11
C GLY A 184 17.58 1.98 2.55
N VAL A 185 18.39 2.84 1.92
CA VAL A 185 19.81 3.00 2.26
C VAL A 185 19.92 3.16 3.78
N PRO A 186 20.65 2.28 4.49
CA PRO A 186 20.90 2.49 5.90
C PRO A 186 21.48 3.90 6.02
N THR A 187 20.81 4.77 6.78
CA THR A 187 21.44 6.03 7.19
C THR A 187 22.59 5.60 8.08
N ALA A 188 23.75 5.39 7.48
CA ALA A 188 24.99 5.24 8.18
C ALA A 188 25.11 6.52 8.99
N THR A 189 24.82 6.40 10.29
CA THR A 189 25.20 7.39 11.28
C THR A 189 26.69 7.59 11.08
N LEU A 190 27.05 8.68 10.38
CA LEU A 190 28.44 9.05 10.22
C LEU A 190 29.01 9.09 11.64
N PRO A 191 30.06 8.31 11.95
CA PRO A 191 30.60 8.31 13.29
C PRO A 191 31.00 9.75 13.66
N PRO A 192 30.90 10.15 14.94
CA PRO A 192 31.34 11.46 15.37
C PRO A 192 32.76 11.70 14.88
N ASN A 193 32.96 12.81 14.17
CA ASN A 193 34.15 13.05 13.37
C ASN A 193 35.32 13.46 14.29
N GLU A 194 35.96 12.47 14.94
CA GLU A 194 37.17 12.68 15.75
C GLU A 194 38.44 12.49 14.92
N GLY A 195 39.31 13.51 14.92
CA GLY A 195 40.73 13.35 14.63
C GLY A 195 41.14 13.43 13.16
N ASN A 196 41.08 14.62 12.57
CA ASN A 196 41.78 14.90 11.31
C ASN A 196 43.31 14.74 11.51
N ASN A 197 43.92 13.70 10.95
CA ASN A 197 45.36 13.63 10.70
C ASN A 197 45.65 13.49 9.20
N ALA A 198 45.37 14.57 8.46
CA ALA A 198 45.82 14.73 7.09
C ALA A 198 47.15 15.48 7.08
N THR A 199 48.22 14.77 6.72
CA THR A 199 49.59 15.29 6.67
C THR A 199 49.72 16.48 5.71
N SER A 200 50.49 17.50 6.10
CA SER A 200 50.60 18.78 5.40
C SER A 200 50.89 18.70 3.90
N ALA A 201 50.10 19.42 3.09
CA ALA A 201 50.48 19.79 1.73
C ALA A 201 51.33 21.07 1.75
N THR A 202 52.58 20.97 1.31
CA THR A 202 53.51 22.11 1.20
C THR A 202 53.12 23.03 0.03
N LEU A 203 52.95 24.33 0.30
CA LEU A 203 52.78 25.34 -0.74
C LEU A 203 54.10 25.57 -1.50
N VAL A 204 54.05 25.53 -2.84
CA VAL A 204 55.16 25.91 -3.72
C VAL A 204 54.74 27.15 -4.53
N PRO A 205 55.53 28.23 -4.59
CA PRO A 205 55.16 29.45 -5.33
C PRO A 205 55.20 29.27 -6.85
N ALA A 206 54.36 30.03 -7.57
CA ALA A 206 54.33 30.08 -9.03
C ALA A 206 55.46 30.93 -9.63
N PRO A 207 55.97 30.60 -10.83
CA PRO A 207 56.74 31.50 -11.67
C PRO A 207 55.84 32.31 -12.63
N ASP A 208 56.22 33.56 -12.89
CA ASP A 208 55.64 34.45 -13.90
C ASP A 208 56.18 34.12 -15.32
N GLY A 209 55.44 34.46 -16.38
CA GLY A 209 55.87 34.20 -17.77
C GLY A 209 54.78 34.20 -18.84
N SER A 210 54.41 35.40 -19.31
CA SER A 210 53.46 35.62 -20.43
C SER A 210 53.94 35.07 -21.80
N ASN A 211 53.05 34.43 -22.58
CA ASN A 211 52.84 34.84 -23.98
C ASN A 211 51.53 34.30 -24.64
N SER A 212 51.18 34.93 -25.77
CA SER A 212 49.93 34.84 -26.53
C SER A 212 49.80 33.61 -27.45
N SER A 213 48.59 33.08 -27.66
CA SER A 213 47.87 33.11 -28.97
C SER A 213 46.63 32.18 -29.04
N THR A 214 45.63 32.61 -29.83
CA THR A 214 44.51 31.83 -30.42
C THR A 214 43.64 30.91 -29.52
N GLY A 215 42.39 31.31 -29.26
CA GLY A 215 41.30 30.40 -28.83
C GLY A 215 40.48 29.88 -30.03
N PRO A 216 39.19 29.54 -29.87
CA PRO A 216 38.48 29.07 -28.68
C PRO A 216 37.75 27.72 -28.96
N LEU A 217 37.66 26.80 -27.99
CA LEU A 217 36.80 25.61 -28.13
C LEU A 217 36.00 25.29 -26.86
N ASN A 218 34.69 25.23 -27.05
CA ASN A 218 33.67 24.72 -26.12
C ASN A 218 33.63 23.19 -26.23
N GLY A 219 33.61 22.43 -25.12
CA GLY A 219 33.75 20.97 -25.21
C GLY A 219 33.41 20.17 -23.95
N VAL A 220 32.15 19.69 -23.90
CA VAL A 220 31.70 18.37 -23.39
C VAL A 220 32.31 17.83 -22.09
N VAL A 221 31.48 17.74 -21.05
CA VAL A 221 31.71 16.85 -19.88
C VAL A 221 31.28 15.43 -20.25
N THR A 222 32.24 14.51 -20.35
CA THR A 222 31.99 13.09 -20.61
C THR A 222 31.92 12.32 -19.28
N SER A 223 30.77 11.73 -18.97
CA SER A 223 30.61 10.84 -17.81
C SER A 223 31.20 9.46 -18.11
N SER A 224 32.12 8.98 -17.25
CA SER A 224 32.72 7.65 -17.36
C SER A 224 31.98 6.63 -16.50
N THR A 225 31.40 5.60 -17.13
CA THR A 225 30.72 4.48 -16.46
C THR A 225 31.72 3.41 -16.01
N THR A 226 31.70 3.03 -14.73
CA THR A 226 32.45 1.87 -14.22
C THR A 226 31.64 0.59 -14.40
N ILE A 227 32.12 -0.35 -15.19
CA ILE A 227 31.49 -1.66 -15.42
C ILE A 227 31.95 -2.66 -14.36
N ILE A 228 31.00 -3.35 -13.73
CA ILE A 228 31.27 -4.49 -12.83
C ILE A 228 31.16 -5.79 -13.65
N THR A 229 32.25 -6.54 -13.76
CA THR A 229 32.31 -7.77 -14.56
C THR A 229 31.72 -8.98 -13.81
N HIS A 230 30.68 -9.59 -14.37
CA HIS A 230 30.14 -10.89 -13.96
C HIS A 230 30.99 -12.04 -14.51
N ALA A 231 31.22 -13.10 -13.74
CA ALA A 231 31.93 -14.30 -14.19
C ALA A 231 30.97 -15.40 -14.65
N THR A 232 31.20 -15.93 -15.86
CA THR A 232 30.44 -17.04 -16.45
C THR A 232 31.13 -18.40 -16.25
N PRO A 233 30.38 -19.48 -15.94
CA PRO A 233 30.88 -20.86 -16.09
C PRO A 233 30.63 -21.39 -17.51
N THR A 234 31.64 -22.04 -18.09
CA THR A 234 31.62 -22.55 -19.48
C THR A 234 31.13 -24.00 -19.55
N ALA A 235 30.39 -24.34 -20.61
CA ALA A 235 29.86 -25.68 -20.85
C ALA A 235 30.91 -26.69 -21.35
N GLY A 236 30.68 -27.98 -21.08
CA GLY A 236 31.44 -29.11 -21.63
C GLY A 236 30.60 -30.38 -21.77
N SER A 237 30.73 -31.09 -22.90
CA SER A 237 30.09 -32.35 -23.30
C SER A 237 30.76 -32.83 -24.60
N PRO A 238 30.58 -34.09 -25.09
CA PRO A 238 29.76 -35.21 -24.60
C PRO A 238 30.68 -36.33 -23.98
N ALA A 239 30.37 -37.64 -23.86
CA ALA A 239 29.30 -38.49 -24.41
C ALA A 239 29.04 -39.80 -23.60
N ASP A 240 28.32 -40.72 -24.26
CA ASP A 240 28.18 -42.17 -24.07
C ASP A 240 27.22 -42.75 -23.00
N ASN A 241 26.43 -43.70 -23.50
CA ASN A 241 25.29 -44.42 -22.91
C ASN A 241 25.55 -45.91 -23.21
N PRO A 242 25.18 -46.89 -22.35
CA PRO A 242 23.88 -47.52 -22.60
C PRO A 242 23.13 -48.08 -21.36
N ALA A 243 21.79 -48.03 -21.44
CA ALA A 243 20.78 -49.02 -21.03
C ALA A 243 21.05 -50.01 -19.85
N SER A 244 20.06 -50.14 -18.93
CA SER A 244 19.00 -51.18 -19.04
C SER A 244 18.14 -51.34 -17.76
N ALA A 245 16.96 -51.95 -17.96
CA ALA A 245 16.13 -52.72 -17.00
C ALA A 245 15.33 -52.02 -15.87
N SER A 246 14.00 -52.12 -16.00
CA SER A 246 13.00 -52.10 -14.92
C SER A 246 13.03 -53.42 -14.12
N PRO A 247 12.44 -53.50 -12.91
CA PRO A 247 11.13 -54.18 -12.86
C PRO A 247 10.10 -53.61 -11.86
N GLN A 248 8.82 -53.77 -12.22
CA GLN A 248 7.65 -53.76 -11.31
C GLN A 248 7.52 -55.15 -10.63
N PRO A 249 6.81 -55.32 -9.47
CA PRO A 249 5.34 -55.53 -9.52
C PRO A 249 4.53 -55.10 -8.26
N SER A 250 3.19 -55.00 -8.42
CA SER A 250 2.08 -55.28 -7.45
C SER A 250 2.17 -54.85 -5.96
N GLY A 251 1.11 -54.35 -5.28
CA GLY A 251 -0.31 -54.15 -5.62
C GLY A 251 -1.22 -54.12 -4.37
N SER A 252 -2.53 -54.00 -4.56
CA SER A 252 -3.64 -54.14 -3.57
C SER A 252 -4.14 -52.91 -2.77
N SER A 253 -5.35 -52.46 -3.17
CA SER A 253 -6.55 -52.16 -2.35
C SER A 253 -6.46 -51.48 -0.96
N GLY A 254 -7.09 -50.30 -0.86
CA GLY A 254 -7.63 -49.71 0.37
C GLY A 254 -8.75 -48.71 0.05
N THR A 255 -9.94 -48.89 0.63
CA THR A 255 -11.18 -48.14 0.31
C THR A 255 -11.33 -46.81 1.08
N PRO A 256 -11.92 -45.75 0.49
CA PRO A 256 -12.30 -44.55 1.24
C PRO A 256 -13.65 -44.73 1.97
N ALA A 257 -13.69 -44.41 3.27
CA ALA A 257 -14.91 -44.44 4.05
C ALA A 257 -15.77 -43.19 3.78
N ARG A 258 -17.00 -43.40 3.28
CA ARG A 258 -18.05 -42.38 3.23
C ARG A 258 -18.78 -42.34 4.57
N GLY A 259 -18.81 -41.19 5.23
CA GLY A 259 -19.65 -40.92 6.40
C GLY A 259 -20.58 -39.73 6.15
N ALA A 260 -21.77 -39.98 5.61
CA ALA A 260 -22.79 -38.94 5.40
C ALA A 260 -24.21 -39.52 5.39
N THR A 261 -24.93 -39.33 6.50
CA THR A 261 -26.40 -39.38 6.66
C THR A 261 -26.71 -38.88 8.09
N SER A 262 -27.18 -37.65 8.32
CA SER A 262 -28.50 -37.07 8.02
C SER A 262 -29.56 -37.35 9.08
N TYR A 263 -30.11 -36.30 9.70
CA TYR A 263 -31.50 -36.28 10.17
C TYR A 263 -32.14 -34.92 9.92
N PHE A 264 -33.33 -34.97 9.29
CA PHE A 264 -34.25 -33.85 9.14
C PHE A 264 -34.88 -33.46 10.48
N SER A 265 -35.33 -32.21 10.60
CA SER A 265 -36.68 -31.92 11.13
C SER A 265 -37.20 -30.58 10.62
N LEU A 266 -38.43 -30.60 10.09
CA LEU A 266 -39.26 -29.44 9.79
C LEU A 266 -39.80 -28.82 11.09
N LEU A 267 -40.05 -27.50 11.05
CA LEU A 267 -41.11 -26.70 11.72
C LEU A 267 -40.56 -25.24 11.77
N GLY A 268 -41.25 -24.16 11.39
CA GLY A 268 -42.64 -24.00 10.97
C GLY A 268 -43.33 -22.90 11.80
N ILE A 269 -44.04 -21.98 11.10
CA ILE A 269 -45.22 -21.23 11.60
C ILE A 269 -45.02 -19.97 12.49
N LEU A 270 -45.45 -18.81 11.93
CA LEU A 270 -46.10 -17.61 12.56
C LEU A 270 -45.34 -16.81 13.69
N ALA A 271 -45.64 -15.55 14.03
CA ALA A 271 -46.47 -14.48 13.43
C ALA A 271 -46.11 -13.08 14.00
N VAL A 272 -46.31 -12.04 13.17
CA VAL A 272 -46.93 -10.70 13.40
C VAL A 272 -47.07 -10.13 14.84
N GLY A 273 -46.65 -8.86 14.99
CA GLY A 273 -47.02 -7.88 16.04
C GLY A 273 -45.86 -6.89 16.25
N ILE A 274 -45.90 -5.57 15.99
CA ILE A 274 -46.92 -4.52 16.16
C ILE A 274 -47.43 -4.37 17.59
N TRP A 275 -46.74 -3.50 18.36
CA TRP A 275 -47.20 -2.50 19.36
C TRP A 275 -45.97 -1.57 19.51
N VAL A 276 -45.95 -0.28 19.15
CA VAL A 276 -46.76 0.86 19.62
C VAL A 276 -46.77 0.99 21.14
N LEU A 277 -45.79 1.74 21.65
CA LEU A 277 -45.91 2.77 22.69
C LEU A 277 -44.77 3.77 22.53
#